data_AF-A0A7X5L342-F1
#
_entry.id   AF-A0A7X5L342-F1
#
_cell.length_a   1.000
_cell.length_b   1.000
_cell.length_c   1.000
_cell.angle_alpha   90.00
_cell.angle_beta   90.00
_cell.angle_gamma   90.00
#
_symmetry.space_group_name_H-M   'P 1'
#
loop_
_entity.id
_entity.type
_entity.pdbx_description
1 polymer ?
#
loop_
_entity_poly.entity_id
_entity_poly.type
_entity_poly.pdbx_seq_one_letter_code
_entity_poly.pdbx_strand_id
1 'polypeptide(L)'
;MDIKSYNLQTKDYYSLLNLHKILLEAKFHPKPENAQVSGSPFLAGLYQEVVSALLQSEKAPEWESWLQLKNRTDYRQRAIIQMRTCGEWKTAAPEAKRKLAQIHLAPFLYTEKELEEVIKEAEKEDTVNKQYSDAVFAKMETVTDKNSFIEFLNLLEKDNAVNSPEWENKTIREFLQAMSSWIEDFSESDYNDIDWETPDYKTMAKILYMGKLYE
;
A
#
# COMPACT_ATOMS: atom_id res chain seq x y z
N MET A 1 36.11 -9.99 -5.75
CA MET A 1 35.43 -9.99 -7.06
C MET A 1 35.40 -8.56 -7.53
N ASP A 2 36.04 -8.24 -8.65
CA ASP A 2 35.87 -6.94 -9.30
C ASP A 2 34.42 -6.83 -9.78
N ILE A 3 33.64 -5.96 -9.13
CA ILE A 3 32.32 -5.60 -9.62
C ILE A 3 32.56 -4.76 -10.87
N LYS A 4 32.31 -5.35 -12.04
CA LYS A 4 32.29 -4.59 -13.30
C LYS A 4 31.24 -3.48 -13.15
N SER A 5 31.68 -2.22 -13.11
CA SER A 5 30.78 -1.07 -13.17
C SER A 5 30.30 -0.90 -14.61
N TYR A 6 28.97 -0.92 -14.78
CA TYR A 6 28.34 -0.61 -16.05
C TYR A 6 27.63 0.72 -15.89
N ASN A 7 28.02 1.71 -16.70
CA ASN A 7 27.33 3.00 -16.71
C ASN A 7 26.05 2.90 -17.54
N LEU A 8 24.96 3.45 -17.01
CA LEU A 8 23.69 3.53 -17.73
C LEU A 8 23.84 4.46 -18.94
N GLN A 9 23.97 3.91 -20.15
CA GLN A 9 23.98 4.70 -21.39
C GLN A 9 22.54 4.96 -21.83
N THR A 10 22.05 6.17 -21.57
CA THR A 10 20.76 6.63 -22.11
C THR A 10 20.98 7.47 -23.36
N LYS A 11 20.05 7.39 -24.32
CA LYS A 11 20.21 8.02 -25.64
C LYS A 11 19.93 9.53 -25.62
N ASP A 12 19.03 9.97 -24.74
CA ASP A 12 18.57 11.36 -24.63
C ASP A 12 17.79 11.61 -23.32
N TYR A 13 17.43 12.88 -23.07
CA TYR A 13 16.63 13.31 -21.93
C TYR A 13 15.27 12.58 -21.82
N TYR A 14 14.60 12.31 -22.94
CA TYR A 14 13.28 11.68 -22.92
C TYR A 14 13.36 10.20 -22.53
N SER A 15 14.46 9.55 -22.88
CA SER A 15 14.80 8.20 -22.41
C SER A 15 14.96 8.17 -20.88
N LEU A 16 15.68 9.15 -20.31
CA LEU A 16 15.80 9.31 -18.86
C LEU A 16 14.45 9.60 -18.19
N LEU A 17 13.65 10.49 -18.78
CA LEU A 17 12.32 10.83 -18.26
C LEU A 17 11.39 9.61 -18.23
N ASN A 18 11.37 8.79 -19.28
CA ASN A 18 10.54 7.59 -19.30
C ASN A 18 11.07 6.52 -18.34
N LEU A 19 12.39 6.38 -18.20
CA LEU A 19 12.95 5.48 -17.20
C LEU A 19 12.60 5.92 -15.78
N HIS A 20 12.63 7.24 -15.50
CA HIS A 20 12.13 7.77 -14.24
C HIS A 20 10.66 7.38 -13.99
N LYS A 21 9.76 7.49 -14.98
CA LYS A 21 8.36 7.09 -14.83
C LYS A 21 8.21 5.59 -14.54
N ILE A 22 8.94 4.75 -15.26
CA ILE A 22 8.94 3.30 -15.06
C ILE A 22 9.38 2.94 -13.64
N LEU A 23 10.48 3.55 -13.16
CA LEU A 23 11.01 3.29 -11.83
C LEU A 23 10.11 3.84 -10.73
N LEU A 24 9.46 4.99 -10.98
CA LEU A 24 8.46 5.55 -10.06
C LEU A 24 7.30 4.58 -9.87
N GLU A 25 6.75 4.08 -10.97
CA GLU A 25 5.66 3.10 -10.95
C GLU A 25 6.11 1.82 -10.24
N ALA A 26 7.27 1.27 -10.62
CA ALA A 26 7.77 0.02 -10.04
C ALA A 26 8.01 0.12 -8.53
N LYS A 27 8.57 1.23 -8.04
CA LYS A 27 8.84 1.39 -6.60
C LYS A 27 7.61 1.76 -5.79
N PHE A 28 6.71 2.57 -6.34
CA PHE A 28 5.61 3.16 -5.60
C PHE A 28 4.24 2.67 -6.06
N HIS A 29 4.19 1.53 -6.76
CA HIS A 29 2.93 0.87 -7.09
C HIS A 29 2.20 0.52 -5.78
N PRO A 30 0.90 0.83 -5.65
CA PRO A 30 0.13 0.54 -4.43
C PRO A 30 -0.12 -0.96 -4.22
N LYS A 31 -0.17 -1.76 -5.29
CA LYS A 31 -0.37 -3.22 -5.28
C LYS A 31 0.66 -3.95 -6.17
N PRO A 32 1.96 -3.92 -5.85
CA PRO A 32 2.97 -4.50 -6.74
C PRO A 32 2.80 -6.02 -6.77
N GLU A 33 2.89 -6.64 -7.95
CA GLU A 33 2.93 -8.12 -8.06
C GLU A 33 4.13 -8.70 -7.30
N ASN A 34 5.23 -7.95 -7.23
CA ASN A 34 6.41 -8.30 -6.46
C ASN A 34 6.81 -7.16 -5.52
N ALA A 35 6.46 -7.29 -4.24
CA ALA A 35 6.77 -6.31 -3.20
C ALA A 35 8.28 -6.11 -2.95
N GLN A 36 9.14 -7.05 -3.36
CA GLN A 36 10.60 -6.92 -3.23
C GLN A 36 11.18 -5.86 -4.17
N VAL A 37 10.46 -5.49 -5.24
CA VAL A 37 10.88 -4.44 -6.18
C VAL A 37 11.00 -3.10 -5.45
N SER A 38 9.98 -2.73 -4.68
CA SER A 38 9.94 -1.47 -3.92
C SER A 38 11.06 -1.38 -2.88
N GLY A 39 11.34 -2.48 -2.17
CA GLY A 39 12.39 -2.58 -1.15
C GLY A 39 13.78 -2.91 -1.69
N SER A 40 13.98 -3.01 -3.01
CA SER A 40 15.26 -3.42 -3.57
C SER A 40 16.32 -2.32 -3.46
N PRO A 41 17.45 -2.55 -2.76
CA PRO A 41 18.55 -1.59 -2.70
C PRO A 41 19.22 -1.37 -4.06
N PHE A 42 19.23 -2.40 -4.92
CA PHE A 42 19.76 -2.29 -6.28
C PHE A 42 18.91 -1.37 -7.14
N LEU A 43 17.58 -1.49 -7.02
CA LEU A 43 16.66 -0.61 -7.74
C LEU A 43 16.72 0.82 -7.20
N ALA A 44 16.86 0.99 -5.89
CA ALA A 44 17.07 2.31 -5.28
C ALA A 44 18.35 2.97 -5.82
N GLY A 45 19.46 2.24 -5.91
CA GLY A 45 20.72 2.72 -6.50
C GLY A 45 20.56 3.09 -7.97
N LEU A 46 19.95 2.22 -8.78
CA LEU A 46 19.65 2.50 -10.18
C LEU A 46 18.80 3.77 -10.34
N TYR A 47 17.81 3.96 -9.48
CA TYR A 47 16.95 5.14 -9.56
C TYR A 47 17.67 6.43 -9.18
N GLN A 48 18.59 6.36 -8.21
CA GLN A 48 19.47 7.48 -7.89
C GLN A 48 20.36 7.87 -9.08
N GLU A 49 20.87 6.92 -9.85
CA GLU A 49 21.65 7.22 -11.07
C GLU A 49 20.79 7.96 -12.12
N VAL A 50 19.57 7.47 -12.36
CA VAL A 50 18.64 8.11 -13.31
C VAL A 50 18.32 9.55 -12.92
N VAL A 51 18.01 9.77 -11.63
CA VAL A 51 17.73 11.10 -11.11
C VAL A 51 18.97 12.00 -11.14
N SER A 52 20.15 11.45 -10.84
CA SER A 52 21.41 12.20 -10.92
C SER A 52 21.68 12.68 -12.35
N ALA A 53 21.40 11.85 -13.36
CA ALA A 53 21.50 12.25 -14.76
C ALA A 53 20.45 13.32 -15.15
N LEU A 54 19.22 13.23 -14.63
CA LEU A 54 18.20 14.27 -14.83
C LEU A 54 18.60 15.61 -14.21
N LEU A 55 19.24 15.59 -13.05
CA LEU A 55 19.75 16.79 -12.35
C LEU A 55 20.95 17.44 -13.05
N GLN A 56 21.58 16.77 -14.02
CA GLN A 56 22.62 17.36 -14.87
C GLN A 56 22.05 18.02 -16.14
N SER A 57 20.75 17.90 -16.39
CA SER A 57 20.09 18.51 -17.54
C SER A 57 19.77 20.00 -17.31
N GLU A 58 19.45 20.72 -18.39
CA GLU A 58 18.99 22.12 -18.31
C GLU A 58 17.74 22.31 -17.45
N LYS A 59 17.00 21.23 -17.19
CA LYS A 59 15.78 21.21 -16.35
C LYS A 59 16.06 20.86 -14.89
N ALA A 60 17.32 20.90 -14.45
CA ALA A 60 17.70 20.62 -13.07
C ALA A 60 16.82 21.35 -12.03
N PRO A 61 16.51 22.66 -12.16
CA PRO A 61 15.69 23.36 -11.16
C PRO A 61 14.27 22.78 -11.02
N GLU A 62 13.66 22.33 -12.12
CA GLU A 62 12.34 21.68 -12.10
C GLU A 62 12.41 20.35 -11.36
N TRP A 63 13.46 19.56 -11.61
CA TRP A 63 13.69 18.27 -10.98
C TRP A 63 14.04 18.39 -9.50
N GLU A 64 14.90 19.33 -9.11
CA GLU A 64 15.24 19.58 -7.72
C GLU A 64 14.00 19.87 -6.89
N SER A 65 13.08 20.67 -7.43
CA SER A 65 11.77 20.94 -6.82
C SER A 65 10.87 19.71 -6.82
N TRP A 66 10.80 18.98 -7.95
CA TRP A 66 9.96 17.80 -8.10
C TRP A 66 10.34 16.67 -7.13
N LEU A 67 11.65 16.49 -6.89
CA LEU A 67 12.21 15.42 -6.08
C LEU A 67 12.15 15.69 -4.58
N GLN A 68 11.78 16.89 -4.14
CA GLN A 68 11.59 17.16 -2.72
C GLN A 68 10.47 16.29 -2.15
N LEU A 69 10.76 15.50 -1.11
CA LEU A 69 9.79 14.60 -0.48
C LEU A 69 8.58 15.37 0.09
N LYS A 70 8.80 16.55 0.68
CA LYS A 70 7.73 17.45 1.13
C LYS A 70 6.70 17.83 0.04
N ASN A 71 7.09 17.78 -1.23
CA ASN A 71 6.19 18.06 -2.35
C ASN A 71 5.45 16.80 -2.84
N ARG A 72 5.72 15.63 -2.25
CA ARG A 72 5.32 14.28 -2.71
C ARG A 72 4.70 13.48 -1.57
N THR A 73 3.67 14.05 -0.95
CA THR A 73 3.01 13.48 0.22
C THR A 73 2.39 12.11 -0.06
N ASP A 74 1.90 11.88 -1.27
CA ASP A 74 1.38 10.60 -1.76
C ASP A 74 2.47 9.52 -1.78
N TYR A 75 3.62 9.80 -2.40
CA TYR A 75 4.74 8.85 -2.46
C TYR A 75 5.36 8.60 -1.09
N ARG A 76 5.42 9.62 -0.22
CA ARG A 76 5.81 9.48 1.18
C ARG A 76 4.93 8.47 1.90
N GLN A 77 3.60 8.59 1.76
CA GLN A 77 2.67 7.65 2.40
C GLN A 77 2.79 6.23 1.85
N ARG A 78 2.95 6.07 0.53
CA ARG A 78 3.19 4.76 -0.07
C ARG A 78 4.46 4.10 0.44
N ALA A 79 5.54 4.86 0.60
CA ALA A 79 6.78 4.35 1.18
C ALA A 79 6.58 3.86 2.63
N ILE A 80 5.82 4.60 3.44
CA ILE A 80 5.49 4.21 4.83
C ILE A 80 4.71 2.90 4.86
N ILE A 81 3.68 2.77 4.02
CA ILE A 81 2.88 1.54 3.92
C ILE A 81 3.79 0.36 3.55
N GLN A 82 4.63 0.52 2.53
CA GLN A 82 5.54 -0.52 2.08
C GLN A 82 6.55 -0.92 3.16
N MET A 83 7.09 0.04 3.91
CA MET A 83 7.96 -0.22 5.05
C MET A 83 7.25 -1.09 6.09
N ARG A 84 6.01 -0.76 6.47
CA ARG A 84 5.23 -1.52 7.46
C ARG A 84 4.89 -2.94 7.01
N THR A 85 4.64 -3.12 5.71
CA THR A 85 4.35 -4.44 5.14
C THR A 85 5.59 -5.30 4.93
N CYS A 86 6.78 -4.70 4.89
CA CYS A 86 8.03 -5.42 4.74
C CYS A 86 8.36 -6.18 6.05
N GLY A 87 8.53 -7.50 5.96
CA GLY A 87 8.86 -8.33 7.12
C GLY A 87 10.17 -7.91 7.80
N GLU A 88 11.15 -7.41 7.04
CA GLU A 88 12.44 -6.94 7.56
C GLU A 88 12.29 -5.72 8.46
N TRP A 89 11.31 -4.85 8.21
CA TRP A 89 11.12 -3.64 9.01
C TRP A 89 10.78 -3.98 10.46
N LYS A 90 9.92 -4.97 10.68
CA LYS A 90 9.40 -5.33 12.02
C LYS A 90 10.49 -5.80 12.97
N THR A 91 11.52 -6.48 12.45
CA THR A 91 12.58 -7.09 13.25
C THR A 91 13.91 -6.33 13.18
N ALA A 92 14.02 -5.34 12.28
CA ALA A 92 15.25 -4.58 12.08
C ALA A 92 15.62 -3.71 13.30
N ALA A 93 16.92 -3.65 13.59
CA ALA A 93 17.49 -2.68 14.53
C ALA A 93 17.33 -1.24 13.99
N PRO A 94 17.39 -0.20 14.84
CA PRO A 94 17.19 1.19 14.44
C PRO A 94 18.04 1.65 13.24
N GLU A 95 19.32 1.26 13.20
CA GLU A 95 20.25 1.59 12.12
C GLU A 95 19.86 0.89 10.80
N ALA A 96 19.34 -0.33 10.88
CA ALA A 96 18.85 -1.08 9.72
C ALA A 96 17.53 -0.48 9.21
N LYS A 97 16.62 -0.05 10.10
CA LYS A 97 15.39 0.67 9.75
C LYS A 97 15.69 1.98 9.02
N ARG A 98 16.69 2.74 9.47
CA ARG A 98 17.13 3.95 8.76
C ARG A 98 17.56 3.64 7.32
N LYS A 99 18.32 2.56 7.09
CA LYS A 99 18.71 2.13 5.74
C LYS A 99 17.51 1.69 4.90
N LEU A 100 16.59 0.93 5.47
CA LEU A 100 15.36 0.52 4.79
C LEU A 100 14.52 1.72 4.38
N ALA A 101 14.36 2.71 5.26
CA ALA A 101 13.65 3.94 4.95
C ALA A 101 14.29 4.70 3.79
N GLN A 102 15.62 4.79 3.76
CA GLN A 102 16.35 5.41 2.64
C GLN A 102 16.12 4.67 1.32
N ILE A 103 16.07 3.34 1.34
CA ILE A 103 15.80 2.50 0.16
C ILE A 103 14.37 2.70 -0.35
N HIS A 104 13.39 2.75 0.54
CA HIS A 104 11.98 2.95 0.19
C HIS A 104 11.68 4.38 -0.27
N LEU A 105 12.37 5.38 0.30
CA LEU A 105 12.22 6.79 -0.08
C LEU A 105 13.00 7.17 -1.35
N ALA A 106 13.90 6.31 -1.85
CA ALA A 106 14.60 6.60 -3.09
C ALA A 106 13.59 6.81 -4.24
N PRO A 107 13.71 7.89 -5.03
CA PRO A 107 14.90 8.74 -5.19
C PRO A 107 14.73 10.15 -4.57
N PHE A 108 13.79 10.34 -3.65
CA PHE A 108 13.42 11.66 -3.15
C PHE A 108 14.54 12.32 -2.33
N LEU A 109 14.58 13.64 -2.38
CA LEU A 109 15.41 14.51 -1.56
C LEU A 109 14.65 14.88 -0.29
N TYR A 110 15.29 14.74 0.85
CA TYR A 110 14.70 15.04 2.15
C TYR A 110 15.78 15.46 3.15
N THR A 111 15.35 16.19 4.17
CA THR A 111 16.16 16.53 5.34
C THR A 111 16.22 15.36 6.33
N GLU A 112 17.18 15.39 7.26
CA GLU A 112 17.23 14.38 8.34
C GLU A 112 15.95 14.38 9.17
N LYS A 113 15.38 15.57 9.42
CA LYS A 113 14.11 15.71 10.14
C LYS A 113 12.96 14.98 9.42
N GLU A 114 12.84 15.16 8.10
CA GLU A 114 11.80 14.46 7.31
C GLU A 114 11.99 12.94 7.34
N LEU A 115 13.23 12.46 7.30
CA LEU A 115 13.54 11.04 7.44
C LEU A 115 13.13 10.50 8.81
N GLU A 116 13.48 11.21 9.89
CA GLU A 116 13.09 10.85 11.26
C GLU A 116 11.56 10.80 11.43
N GLU A 117 10.84 11.77 10.86
CA GLU A 117 9.37 11.80 10.87
C GLU A 117 8.78 10.58 10.15
N VAL A 118 9.31 10.23 8.97
CA VAL A 118 8.88 9.04 8.21
C VAL A 118 9.14 7.76 9.00
N ILE A 119 10.34 7.59 9.57
CA ILE A 119 10.68 6.43 10.38
C ILE A 119 9.73 6.35 11.58
N LYS A 120 9.53 7.45 12.31
CA LYS A 120 8.61 7.49 13.44
C LYS A 120 7.18 7.14 13.05
N GLU A 121 6.72 7.56 11.88
CA GLU A 121 5.40 7.18 11.37
C GLU A 121 5.32 5.70 10.97
N ALA A 122 6.35 5.17 10.32
CA ALA A 122 6.43 3.76 9.97
C ALA A 122 6.54 2.84 11.21
N GLU A 123 7.14 3.33 12.30
CA GLU A 123 7.22 2.64 13.61
C GLU A 123 5.90 2.62 14.37
N LYS A 124 4.99 3.57 14.12
CA LYS A 124 3.67 3.50 14.75
C LYS A 124 3.00 2.23 14.26
N GLU A 125 2.74 1.32 15.20
CA GLU A 125 1.75 0.26 14.98
C GLU A 125 0.49 0.90 14.42
N ASP A 126 -0.07 0.27 13.39
CA ASP A 126 -1.28 0.69 12.68
C ASP A 126 -2.52 0.55 13.60
N THR A 127 -2.52 1.31 14.69
CA THR A 127 -3.59 1.42 15.67
C THR A 127 -4.83 2.06 15.07
N VAL A 128 -4.65 2.94 14.09
CA VAL A 128 -5.76 3.54 13.33
C VAL A 128 -6.38 2.53 12.36
N ASN A 129 -5.58 1.69 11.70
CA ASN A 129 -6.12 0.69 10.76
C ASN A 129 -6.85 -0.44 11.49
N LYS A 130 -6.27 -0.93 12.59
CA LYS A 130 -6.89 -1.97 13.40
C LYS A 130 -8.22 -1.51 14.02
N GLN A 131 -8.34 -0.24 14.42
CA GLN A 131 -9.55 0.28 15.06
C GLN A 131 -10.79 0.16 14.16
N TYR A 132 -10.70 0.53 12.88
CA TYR A 132 -11.85 0.43 11.98
C TYR A 132 -12.15 -1.01 11.57
N SER A 133 -11.12 -1.83 11.33
CA SER A 133 -11.32 -3.24 10.99
C SER A 133 -11.99 -4.01 12.14
N ASP A 134 -11.53 -3.78 13.39
CA ASP A 134 -12.12 -4.37 14.60
C ASP A 134 -13.56 -3.82 14.83
N ALA A 135 -13.78 -2.53 14.58
CA ALA A 135 -15.11 -1.92 14.72
C ALA A 135 -16.12 -2.45 13.68
N VAL A 136 -15.69 -2.68 12.44
CA VAL A 136 -16.52 -3.28 11.39
C VAL A 136 -16.90 -4.71 11.79
N PHE A 137 -15.94 -5.51 12.24
CA PHE A 137 -16.19 -6.88 12.70
C PHE A 137 -17.17 -6.92 13.89
N ALA A 138 -16.91 -6.10 14.92
CA ALA A 138 -17.79 -6.01 16.09
C ALA A 138 -19.20 -5.52 15.71
N LYS A 139 -19.32 -4.60 14.74
CA LYS A 139 -20.62 -4.11 14.29
C LYS A 139 -21.38 -5.17 13.50
N MET A 140 -20.72 -5.89 12.59
CA MET A 140 -21.31 -7.00 11.83
C MET A 140 -22.00 -8.01 12.76
N GLU A 141 -21.36 -8.36 13.88
CA GLU A 141 -21.92 -9.33 14.83
C GLU A 141 -23.18 -8.87 15.54
N THR A 142 -23.44 -7.56 15.57
CA THR A 142 -24.54 -6.93 16.30
C THR A 142 -25.59 -6.28 15.39
N VAL A 143 -25.52 -6.50 14.07
CA VAL A 143 -26.56 -6.05 13.13
C VAL A 143 -27.84 -6.87 13.36
N THR A 144 -28.95 -6.18 13.57
CA THR A 144 -30.28 -6.79 13.79
C THR A 144 -31.40 -6.09 13.03
N ASP A 145 -31.19 -4.85 12.61
CA ASP A 145 -32.18 -4.02 11.95
C ASP A 145 -31.57 -3.09 10.89
N LYS A 146 -32.43 -2.39 10.16
CA LYS A 146 -32.05 -1.42 9.13
C LYS A 146 -31.06 -0.35 9.62
N ASN A 147 -31.25 0.20 10.82
CA ASN A 147 -30.41 1.29 11.32
C ASN A 147 -29.01 0.77 11.68
N SER A 148 -28.95 -0.37 12.37
CA SER A 148 -27.68 -1.05 12.69
C SER A 148 -26.92 -1.47 11.42
N PHE A 149 -27.64 -1.85 10.36
CA PHE A 149 -27.04 -2.16 9.06
C PHE A 149 -26.47 -0.92 8.36
N ILE A 150 -27.18 0.22 8.38
CA ILE A 150 -26.65 1.49 7.86
C ILE A 150 -25.39 1.91 8.62
N GLU A 151 -25.37 1.74 9.94
CA GLU A 151 -24.17 2.01 10.75
C GLU A 151 -23.00 1.10 10.36
N PHE A 152 -23.25 -0.19 10.10
CA PHE A 152 -22.26 -1.12 9.57
C PHE A 152 -21.70 -0.64 8.21
N LEU A 153 -22.56 -0.25 7.26
CA LEU A 153 -22.13 0.24 5.95
C LEU A 153 -21.24 1.48 6.06
N ASN A 154 -21.59 2.42 6.94
CA ASN A 154 -20.79 3.61 7.18
C ASN A 154 -19.42 3.29 7.81
N LEU A 155 -19.34 2.24 8.64
CA LEU A 155 -18.06 1.77 9.18
C LEU A 155 -17.23 1.06 8.12
N LEU A 156 -17.86 0.23 7.28
CA LEU A 156 -17.19 -0.50 6.20
C LEU A 156 -16.65 0.46 5.13
N GLU A 157 -17.36 1.53 4.81
CA GLU A 157 -16.90 2.59 3.90
C GLU A 157 -15.67 3.31 4.44
N LYS A 158 -15.70 3.71 5.72
CA LYS A 158 -14.53 4.32 6.40
C LYS A 158 -13.35 3.37 6.48
N ASP A 159 -13.62 2.10 6.79
CA ASP A 159 -12.59 1.06 6.81
C ASP A 159 -11.96 0.90 5.42
N ASN A 160 -12.74 0.84 4.34
CA ASN A 160 -12.15 0.81 3.01
C ASN A 160 -11.34 2.09 2.70
N ALA A 161 -11.83 3.27 3.05
CA ALA A 161 -11.13 4.52 2.79
C ALA A 161 -9.76 4.62 3.48
N VAL A 162 -9.63 4.04 4.68
CA VAL A 162 -8.41 4.09 5.50
C VAL A 162 -7.53 2.84 5.28
N ASN A 163 -8.15 1.68 5.18
CA ASN A 163 -7.53 0.36 5.17
C ASN A 163 -7.63 -0.34 3.82
N SER A 164 -7.91 0.39 2.72
CA SER A 164 -7.93 -0.19 1.37
C SER A 164 -6.70 -1.07 1.08
N PRO A 165 -5.46 -0.74 1.51
CA PRO A 165 -4.30 -1.62 1.33
C PRO A 165 -4.36 -2.98 2.06
N GLU A 166 -5.24 -3.16 3.04
CA GLU A 166 -5.43 -4.43 3.78
C GLU A 166 -6.56 -5.30 3.21
N TRP A 167 -7.47 -4.74 2.40
CA TRP A 167 -8.56 -5.50 1.77
C TRP A 167 -8.01 -6.49 0.74
N GLU A 168 -8.45 -7.74 0.69
CA GLU A 168 -7.99 -8.66 -0.37
C GLU A 168 -8.43 -8.13 -1.74
N ASN A 169 -9.69 -7.69 -1.82
CA ASN A 169 -10.34 -7.23 -3.03
C ASN A 169 -10.32 -5.71 -3.14
N LYS A 170 -9.58 -5.17 -4.12
CA LYS A 170 -9.30 -3.72 -4.24
C LYS A 170 -10.25 -2.99 -5.18
N THR A 171 -10.85 -3.72 -6.12
CA THR A 171 -11.78 -3.17 -7.10
C THR A 171 -13.20 -3.62 -6.80
N ILE A 172 -14.19 -2.86 -7.26
CA ILE A 172 -15.60 -3.27 -7.18
C ILE A 172 -15.82 -4.63 -7.83
N ARG A 173 -15.12 -4.91 -8.95
CA ARG A 173 -15.20 -6.20 -9.64
C ARG A 173 -14.72 -7.34 -8.73
N GLU A 174 -13.50 -7.23 -8.20
CA GLU A 174 -12.93 -8.25 -7.29
C GLU A 174 -13.82 -8.43 -6.05
N PHE A 175 -14.31 -7.33 -5.46
CA PHE A 175 -15.16 -7.37 -4.27
C PHE A 175 -16.47 -8.12 -4.51
N LEU A 176 -17.14 -7.86 -5.64
CA LEU A 176 -18.36 -8.56 -6.03
C LEU A 176 -18.10 -10.04 -6.36
N GLN A 177 -16.95 -10.36 -6.95
CA GLN A 177 -16.55 -11.74 -7.22
C GLN A 177 -16.33 -12.51 -5.91
N ALA A 178 -15.57 -11.94 -4.96
CA ALA A 178 -15.34 -12.52 -3.65
C ALA A 178 -16.62 -12.74 -2.85
N MET A 179 -17.58 -11.80 -2.90
CA MET A 179 -18.90 -11.99 -2.31
C MET A 179 -19.62 -13.22 -2.89
N SER A 180 -19.60 -13.37 -4.22
CA SER A 180 -20.25 -14.49 -4.92
C SER A 180 -19.59 -15.82 -4.55
N SER A 181 -18.26 -15.89 -4.67
CA SER A 181 -17.49 -17.11 -4.37
C SER A 181 -17.69 -17.53 -2.92
N TRP A 182 -17.66 -16.59 -1.97
CA TRP A 182 -17.90 -16.91 -0.57
C TRP A 182 -19.33 -17.44 -0.32
N ILE A 183 -20.35 -16.87 -0.96
CA ILE A 183 -21.73 -17.36 -0.83
C ILE A 183 -21.82 -18.79 -1.35
N GLU A 184 -21.26 -19.07 -2.53
CA GLU A 184 -21.23 -20.41 -3.13
C GLU A 184 -20.57 -21.41 -2.17
N ASP A 185 -19.33 -21.13 -1.75
CA ASP A 185 -18.54 -22.02 -0.90
C ASP A 185 -19.15 -22.19 0.51
N PHE A 186 -19.63 -21.11 1.14
CA PHE A 186 -20.20 -21.19 2.48
C PHE A 186 -21.55 -21.90 2.48
N SER A 187 -22.38 -21.71 1.45
CA SER A 187 -23.71 -22.33 1.34
C SER A 187 -23.65 -23.86 1.28
N GLU A 188 -22.58 -24.41 0.71
CA GLU A 188 -22.33 -25.85 0.59
C GLU A 188 -21.52 -26.43 1.78
N SER A 189 -21.07 -25.59 2.70
CA SER A 189 -20.21 -26.00 3.82
C SER A 189 -20.99 -26.65 4.97
N ASP A 190 -20.32 -27.53 5.72
CA ASP A 190 -20.86 -28.14 6.95
C ASP A 190 -21.18 -27.12 8.07
N TYR A 191 -20.71 -25.87 7.92
CA TYR A 191 -20.91 -24.78 8.88
C TYR A 191 -22.01 -23.81 8.45
N ASN A 192 -22.71 -24.07 7.34
CA ASN A 192 -23.78 -23.21 6.86
C ASN A 192 -24.91 -23.10 7.90
N ASP A 193 -25.05 -21.92 8.47
CA ASP A 193 -26.09 -21.56 9.44
C ASP A 193 -27.08 -20.51 8.89
N ILE A 194 -27.02 -20.23 7.58
CA ILE A 194 -27.77 -19.16 6.92
C ILE A 194 -28.96 -19.74 6.15
N ASP A 195 -30.13 -19.14 6.38
CA ASP A 195 -31.28 -19.31 5.49
C ASP A 195 -31.13 -18.37 4.28
N TRP A 196 -30.67 -18.96 3.16
CA TRP A 196 -30.41 -18.23 1.92
C TRP A 196 -31.66 -17.76 1.17
N GLU A 197 -32.83 -18.32 1.48
CA GLU A 197 -34.10 -17.88 0.88
C GLU A 197 -34.63 -16.62 1.54
N THR A 198 -34.27 -16.40 2.82
CA THR A 198 -34.67 -15.21 3.58
C THR A 198 -33.48 -14.58 4.32
N PRO A 199 -32.51 -14.00 3.60
CA PRO A 199 -31.34 -13.39 4.24
C PRO A 199 -31.74 -12.15 5.04
N ASP A 200 -31.33 -12.11 6.30
CA ASP A 200 -31.53 -10.96 7.17
C ASP A 200 -30.41 -9.91 7.00
N TYR A 201 -30.52 -8.78 7.72
CA TYR A 201 -29.51 -7.72 7.67
C TYR A 201 -28.12 -8.18 8.15
N LYS A 202 -28.05 -9.15 9.07
CA LYS A 202 -26.77 -9.69 9.54
C LYS A 202 -26.11 -10.53 8.46
N THR A 203 -26.87 -11.35 7.75
CA THR A 203 -26.42 -12.08 6.56
C THR A 203 -25.90 -11.12 5.49
N MET A 204 -26.64 -10.05 5.18
CA MET A 204 -26.17 -9.04 4.24
C MET A 204 -24.84 -8.39 4.68
N ALA A 205 -24.69 -8.09 5.98
CA ALA A 205 -23.46 -7.54 6.53
C ALA A 205 -22.28 -8.53 6.44
N LYS A 206 -22.51 -9.82 6.75
CA LYS A 206 -21.51 -10.89 6.59
C LYS A 206 -21.05 -11.01 5.13
N ILE A 207 -21.96 -11.04 4.16
CA ILE A 207 -21.62 -11.12 2.74
C ILE A 207 -20.69 -9.96 2.34
N LEU A 208 -21.04 -8.73 2.72
CA LEU A 208 -20.23 -7.54 2.42
C LEU A 208 -18.87 -7.56 3.12
N TYR A 209 -18.82 -8.03 4.37
CA TYR A 209 -17.57 -8.20 5.11
C TYR A 209 -16.66 -9.25 4.47
N MET A 210 -17.23 -10.34 3.96
CA MET A 210 -16.47 -11.38 3.25
C MET A 210 -16.00 -10.91 1.88
N GLY A 211 -16.73 -10.03 1.21
CA GLY A 211 -16.24 -9.34 0.02
C GLY A 211 -14.91 -8.60 0.24
N LYS A 212 -14.62 -8.15 1.46
CA LYS A 212 -13.32 -7.54 1.83
C LYS A 212 -12.19 -8.57 1.97
N LEU A 213 -12.49 -9.81 2.39
CA LEU A 213 -11.50 -10.78 2.89
C LEU A 213 -11.31 -12.03 2.04
N TYR A 214 -12.33 -12.46 1.31
CA TYR A 214 -12.32 -13.74 0.58
C TYR A 214 -11.48 -13.62 -0.68
N GLU A 215 -10.59 -14.59 -0.92
CA GLU A 215 -9.64 -14.62 -2.05
C GLU A 215 -10.26 -15.12 -3.37
#